data_AF-A0A937A6D8-F1
#
_entry.id   AF-A0A937A6D8-F1
#
_cell.length_a   1.000
_cell.length_b   1.000
_cell.length_c   1.000
_cell.angle_alpha   90.00
_cell.angle_beta   90.00
_cell.angle_gamma   90.00
#
_symmetry.space_group_name_H-M   'P 1'
#
loop_
_entity.id
_entity.type
_entity.pdbx_description
1 polymer ?
#
loop_
_entity_poly.entity_id
_entity_poly.type
_entity_poly.pdbx_seq_one_letter_code
_entity_poly.pdbx_strand_id
1 'polypeptide(L)'
;MQDELKNIWESASQPVEISDEKVEKIINKKSLNLVEKLTKAVRFEHIFNMIVSPLLVAICVWMEVYKLALILSAMLIPILLYYHFLIEKLYNHRIELNVYEYLKESYATLKRFILHYYLAAIFILLISLYAGYELGETMLGNHVGVIDQKSFNEDIYYWSVVAIISIALAYFFIYLLYGRKLRRLKKIIKELES
;
A
#
# COMPACT_ATOMS: atom_id res chain seq x y z
N MET A 1 -3.47 -8.63 60.06
CA MET A 1 -4.38 -7.91 59.14
C MET A 1 -4.03 -6.43 59.00
N GLN A 2 -3.73 -5.69 60.07
CA GLN A 2 -3.23 -4.30 59.94
C GLN A 2 -1.80 -4.22 59.36
N ASP A 3 -0.96 -5.21 59.65
CA ASP A 3 0.42 -5.25 59.13
C ASP A 3 0.52 -5.61 57.64
N GLU A 4 -0.44 -6.39 57.10
CA GLU A 4 -0.51 -6.71 55.67
C GLU A 4 -0.95 -5.49 54.85
N LEU A 5 -1.92 -4.72 55.35
CA LEU A 5 -2.35 -3.47 54.71
C LEU A 5 -1.23 -2.42 54.71
N LYS A 6 -0.42 -2.36 55.78
CA LYS A 6 0.74 -1.47 55.86
C LYS A 6 1.85 -1.87 54.88
N ASN A 7 2.11 -3.17 54.73
CA ASN A 7 3.09 -3.67 53.76
C ASN A 7 2.67 -3.45 52.30
N ILE A 8 1.37 -3.57 51.98
CA ILE A 8 0.86 -3.25 50.63
C ILE A 8 1.02 -1.75 50.34
N TRP A 9 0.78 -0.89 51.32
CA TRP A 9 0.91 0.56 51.16
C TRP A 9 2.37 1.03 51.02
N GLU A 10 3.30 0.43 51.77
CA GLU A 10 4.74 0.70 51.64
C GLU A 10 5.31 0.17 50.33
N SER A 11 4.81 -0.96 49.81
CA SER A 11 5.21 -1.51 48.50
C SER A 11 4.66 -0.72 47.29
N ALA A 12 3.55 -0.01 47.47
CA ALA A 12 2.94 0.85 46.44
C ALA A 12 3.49 2.30 46.45
N SER A 13 4.25 2.67 47.49
CA SER A 13 4.77 4.03 47.71
C SER A 13 6.16 4.28 47.13
N GLN A 14 6.77 3.30 46.46
CA GLN A 14 7.87 3.61 45.58
C GLN A 14 7.28 4.08 44.25
N PRO A 15 7.37 5.38 43.89
CA PRO A 15 7.18 5.74 42.51
C PRO A 15 8.20 4.91 41.75
N VAL A 16 7.72 3.95 40.96
CA VAL A 16 8.54 3.37 39.91
C VAL A 16 8.83 4.58 39.03
N GLU A 17 9.94 5.25 39.28
CA GLU A 17 10.58 6.14 38.33
C GLU A 17 10.86 5.24 37.14
N ILE A 18 9.86 5.14 36.26
CA ILE A 18 10.08 4.64 34.92
C ILE A 18 11.01 5.69 34.36
N SER A 19 12.31 5.44 34.44
CA SER A 19 13.32 6.37 33.95
C SER A 19 12.91 6.78 32.54
N ASP A 20 13.00 8.06 32.23
CA ASP A 20 12.60 8.57 30.91
C ASP A 20 13.28 7.77 29.78
N GLU A 21 14.49 7.24 30.03
CA GLU A 21 15.18 6.27 29.18
C GLU A 21 14.39 4.98 28.86
N LYS A 22 13.64 4.40 29.80
CA LYS A 22 12.83 3.19 29.57
C LYS A 22 11.59 3.51 28.75
N VAL A 23 10.97 4.67 28.99
CA VAL A 23 9.83 5.16 28.19
C VAL A 23 10.29 5.44 26.77
N GLU A 24 11.41 6.14 26.62
CA GLU A 24 12.02 6.48 25.34
C GLU A 24 12.45 5.23 24.57
N LYS A 25 13.05 4.23 25.24
CA LYS A 25 13.36 2.92 24.63
C LYS A 25 12.12 2.16 24.15
N ILE A 26 11.01 2.19 24.90
CA ILE A 26 9.77 1.51 24.50
C ILE A 26 9.10 2.23 23.32
N ILE A 27 9.08 3.57 23.34
CA ILE A 27 8.52 4.39 22.25
C ILE A 27 9.35 4.20 20.98
N ASN A 28 10.68 4.28 21.07
CA ASN A 28 11.61 4.08 19.96
C ASN A 28 11.49 2.68 19.36
N LYS A 29 11.38 1.64 20.21
CA LYS A 29 11.21 0.26 19.73
C LYS A 29 9.87 0.06 19.02
N LYS A 30 8.82 0.79 19.38
CA LYS A 30 7.49 0.70 18.74
C LYS A 30 7.41 1.47 17.43
N SER A 31 8.04 2.64 17.35
CA SER A 31 8.06 3.50 16.16
C SER A 31 8.95 2.91 15.05
N LEU A 32 10.15 2.41 15.38
CA LEU A 32 11.02 1.65 14.47
C LEU A 32 10.31 0.42 13.91
N ASN A 33 9.56 -0.29 14.75
CA ASN A 33 8.83 -1.50 14.34
C ASN A 33 7.68 -1.19 13.36
N LEU A 34 7.07 0.02 13.42
CA LEU A 34 6.08 0.43 12.41
C LEU A 34 6.73 0.67 11.04
N VAL A 35 7.87 1.36 11.01
CA VAL A 35 8.59 1.63 9.76
C VAL A 35 9.17 0.35 9.17
N GLU A 36 9.70 -0.55 10.00
CA GLU A 36 10.15 -1.88 9.56
C GLU A 36 9.01 -2.71 8.97
N LYS A 37 7.83 -2.71 9.59
CA LYS A 37 6.64 -3.41 9.06
C LYS A 37 6.19 -2.84 7.72
N LEU A 38 6.27 -1.52 7.54
CA LEU A 38 5.96 -0.86 6.26
C LEU A 38 6.99 -1.24 5.21
N THR A 39 8.28 -1.19 5.54
CA THR A 39 9.37 -1.57 4.62
C THR A 39 9.26 -3.03 4.20
N LYS A 40 8.94 -3.94 5.13
CA LYS A 40 8.68 -5.36 4.82
C LYS A 40 7.47 -5.54 3.90
N ALA A 41 6.39 -4.79 4.12
CA ALA A 41 5.22 -4.85 3.24
C ALA A 41 5.56 -4.38 1.81
N VAL A 42 6.26 -3.26 1.66
CA VAL A 42 6.71 -2.76 0.35
C VAL A 42 7.63 -3.76 -0.35
N ARG A 43 8.54 -4.40 0.40
CA ARG A 43 9.43 -5.43 -0.15
C ARG A 43 8.65 -6.66 -0.60
N PHE A 44 7.67 -7.09 0.18
CA PHE A 44 6.79 -8.19 -0.20
C PHE A 44 5.98 -7.86 -1.46
N GLU A 45 5.42 -6.65 -1.55
CA GLU A 45 4.72 -6.17 -2.75
C GLU A 45 5.62 -6.14 -3.97
N HIS A 46 6.88 -5.70 -3.82
CA HIS A 46 7.84 -5.71 -4.92
C HIS A 46 8.16 -7.13 -5.42
N ILE A 47 8.40 -8.08 -4.50
CA ILE A 47 8.64 -9.49 -4.85
C ILE A 47 7.40 -10.09 -5.50
N PHE A 48 6.21 -9.81 -4.94
CA PHE A 48 4.94 -10.28 -5.48
C PHE A 48 4.73 -9.74 -6.89
N ASN A 49 4.93 -8.44 -7.13
CA ASN A 49 4.85 -7.85 -8.45
C ASN A 49 5.88 -8.47 -9.39
N MET A 50 7.14 -8.64 -8.97
CA MET A 50 8.19 -9.25 -9.80
C MET A 50 7.83 -10.67 -10.29
N ILE A 51 7.03 -11.42 -9.53
CA ILE A 51 6.60 -12.78 -9.89
C ILE A 51 5.28 -12.76 -10.69
N VAL A 52 4.28 -12.04 -10.19
CA VAL A 52 2.92 -12.03 -10.75
C VAL A 52 2.87 -11.30 -12.09
N SER A 53 3.68 -10.27 -12.24
CA SER A 53 3.68 -9.46 -13.45
C SER A 53 4.14 -10.23 -14.71
N PRO A 54 5.31 -10.92 -14.72
CA PRO A 54 5.67 -11.79 -15.84
C PRO A 54 4.66 -12.91 -16.08
N LEU A 55 4.08 -13.46 -15.01
CA LEU A 55 3.04 -14.50 -15.13
C LEU A 55 1.80 -13.96 -15.87
N LEU A 56 1.34 -12.75 -15.54
CA LEU A 56 0.23 -12.10 -16.25
C LEU A 56 0.55 -11.88 -17.73
N VAL A 57 1.75 -11.41 -18.05
CA VAL A 57 2.19 -11.25 -19.45
C VAL A 57 2.20 -12.60 -20.17
N ALA A 58 2.71 -13.65 -19.53
CA ALA A 58 2.73 -15.00 -20.11
C ALA A 58 1.31 -15.52 -20.38
N ILE A 59 0.36 -15.26 -19.47
CA ILE A 59 -1.06 -15.59 -19.68
C ILE A 59 -1.62 -14.81 -20.88
N CYS A 60 -1.36 -13.50 -20.98
CA CYS A 60 -1.83 -12.70 -22.12
C CYS A 60 -1.27 -13.20 -23.47
N VAL A 61 -0.01 -13.63 -23.51
CA VAL A 61 0.61 -14.23 -24.70
C VAL A 61 -0.04 -15.57 -25.03
N TRP A 62 -0.31 -16.41 -24.03
CA TRP A 62 -0.98 -17.70 -24.21
C TRP A 62 -2.42 -17.55 -24.73
N MET A 63 -3.11 -16.48 -24.33
CA MET A 63 -4.45 -16.13 -24.81
C MET A 63 -4.45 -15.38 -26.15
N GLU A 64 -3.29 -15.24 -26.80
CA GLU A 64 -3.09 -14.56 -28.08
C GLU A 64 -3.44 -13.06 -28.08
N VAL A 65 -3.49 -12.43 -26.89
CA VAL A 65 -3.80 -11.00 -26.71
C VAL A 65 -2.50 -10.18 -26.71
N TYR A 66 -1.83 -10.14 -27.87
CA TYR A 66 -0.48 -9.59 -27.98
C TYR A 66 -0.39 -8.09 -27.67
N LYS A 67 -1.42 -7.31 -27.96
CA LYS A 67 -1.45 -5.86 -27.70
C LYS A 67 -1.43 -5.59 -26.19
N LEU A 68 -2.30 -6.28 -25.44
CA LEU A 68 -2.33 -6.19 -23.98
C LEU A 68 -1.01 -6.66 -23.35
N ALA A 69 -0.44 -7.76 -23.85
CA ALA A 69 0.85 -8.26 -23.37
C ALA A 69 1.98 -7.23 -23.55
N LEU A 70 2.00 -6.52 -24.68
CA LEU A 70 2.97 -5.46 -24.95
C LEU A 70 2.78 -4.25 -24.02
N ILE A 71 1.53 -3.80 -23.82
CA ILE A 71 1.21 -2.69 -22.90
C ILE A 71 1.62 -3.03 -21.47
N LEU A 72 1.25 -4.23 -20.99
CA LEU A 72 1.61 -4.71 -19.66
C LEU A 72 3.13 -4.80 -19.48
N SER A 73 3.84 -5.33 -20.48
CA SER A 73 5.31 -5.43 -20.46
C SER A 73 5.98 -4.05 -20.43
N ALA A 74 5.49 -3.10 -21.23
CA ALA A 74 6.02 -1.74 -21.27
C ALA A 74 5.79 -1.00 -19.93
N MET A 75 4.66 -1.22 -19.27
CA MET A 75 4.36 -0.63 -17.96
C MET A 75 5.10 -1.32 -16.81
N LEU A 76 5.50 -2.58 -16.98
CA LEU A 76 6.22 -3.34 -15.97
C LEU A 76 7.53 -2.69 -15.57
N ILE A 77 8.29 -2.28 -16.58
CA ILE A 77 9.67 -1.84 -16.43
C ILE A 77 9.72 -0.57 -15.55
N PRO A 78 8.94 0.49 -15.83
CA PRO A 78 8.86 1.67 -14.96
C PRO A 78 8.43 1.34 -13.53
N ILE A 79 7.46 0.44 -13.35
CA ILE A 79 6.97 0.05 -12.02
C ILE A 79 8.09 -0.62 -11.23
N LEU A 80 8.78 -1.60 -11.82
CA LEU A 80 9.87 -2.31 -11.16
C LEU A 80 11.03 -1.36 -10.79
N LEU A 81 11.41 -0.46 -11.70
CA LEU A 81 12.45 0.54 -11.45
C LEU A 81 12.03 1.51 -10.32
N TYR A 82 10.77 1.94 -10.30
CA TYR A 82 10.25 2.81 -9.25
C TYR A 82 10.31 2.15 -7.87
N TYR A 83 9.86 0.88 -7.76
CA TYR A 83 9.92 0.14 -6.50
C TYR A 83 11.36 -0.09 -6.04
N HIS A 84 12.29 -0.37 -6.97
CA HIS A 84 13.70 -0.54 -6.65
C HIS A 84 14.29 0.74 -6.01
N PHE A 85 14.10 1.89 -6.67
CA PHE A 85 14.57 3.19 -6.18
C PHE A 85 13.95 3.55 -4.82
N LEU A 86 12.67 3.18 -4.60
CA LEU A 86 11.97 3.47 -3.36
C LEU A 86 12.49 2.63 -2.19
N ILE A 87 12.76 1.34 -2.42
CA ILE A 87 13.36 0.45 -1.41
C ILE A 87 14.77 0.93 -1.05
N GLU A 88 15.56 1.30 -2.05
CA GLU A 88 16.90 1.83 -1.84
C GLU A 88 16.88 3.12 -1.01
N LYS A 89 15.96 4.04 -1.32
CA LYS A 89 15.80 5.27 -0.55
C LYS A 89 15.41 5.01 0.92
N LEU A 90 14.54 4.03 1.17
CA LEU A 90 14.16 3.64 2.54
C LEU A 90 15.31 2.99 3.31
N TYR A 91 16.22 2.28 2.64
CA TYR A 91 17.35 1.62 3.28
C TYR A 91 18.48 2.59 3.63
N ASN A 92 18.82 3.50 2.71
CA ASN A 92 19.94 4.42 2.87
C ASN A 92 19.70 5.46 3.99
N HIS A 93 18.44 5.85 4.26
CA HIS A 93 18.13 6.82 5.33
C HIS A 93 18.20 6.25 6.75
N ARG A 94 18.41 4.93 6.92
CA ARG A 94 18.47 4.30 8.25
C ARG A 94 19.78 4.57 8.99
N ILE A 95 20.84 4.99 8.28
CA ILE A 95 22.21 4.97 8.81
C ILE A 95 22.67 6.33 9.35
N GLU A 96 22.03 7.43 8.94
CA GLU A 96 22.60 8.78 9.17
C GLU A 96 21.75 9.72 10.05
N LEU A 97 20.48 9.40 10.34
CA LEU A 97 19.54 10.35 10.93
C LEU A 97 19.19 10.11 12.40
N ASN A 98 18.95 11.21 13.12
CA ASN A 98 18.33 11.18 14.44
C ASN A 98 16.91 10.58 14.35
N VAL A 99 16.44 9.89 15.41
CA VAL A 99 15.19 9.12 15.40
C VAL A 99 13.98 9.97 14.98
N TYR A 100 13.94 11.23 15.42
CA TYR A 100 12.90 12.18 15.04
C TYR A 100 12.92 12.51 13.53
N GLU A 101 14.10 12.78 12.97
CA GLU A 101 14.27 13.07 11.53
C GLU A 101 13.92 11.85 10.68
N TYR A 102 14.38 10.66 11.10
CA TYR A 102 14.03 9.39 10.47
C TYR A 102 12.50 9.17 10.42
N LEU A 103 11.79 9.45 11.52
CA LEU A 103 10.33 9.33 11.58
C LEU A 103 9.62 10.33 10.67
N LYS A 104 10.10 11.58 10.64
CA LYS A 104 9.55 12.65 9.81
C LYS A 104 9.72 12.36 8.32
N GLU A 105 10.88 11.89 7.92
CA GLU A 105 11.13 11.49 6.53
C GLU A 105 10.41 10.20 6.14
N SER A 106 10.35 9.23 7.04
CA SER A 106 9.54 8.03 6.85
C SER A 106 8.08 8.40 6.61
N TYR A 107 7.52 9.35 7.38
CA TYR A 107 6.17 9.86 7.17
C TYR A 107 6.00 10.55 5.82
N ALA A 108 6.93 11.42 5.43
CA ALA A 108 6.90 12.12 4.15
C ALA A 108 6.96 11.13 2.97
N THR A 109 7.84 10.13 3.07
CA THR A 109 7.99 9.05 2.08
C THR A 109 6.72 8.23 1.98
N LEU A 110 6.13 7.86 3.12
CA LEU A 110 4.88 7.09 3.14
C LEU A 110 3.69 7.87 2.56
N LYS A 111 3.63 9.19 2.79
CA LYS A 111 2.59 10.04 2.21
C LYS A 111 2.71 10.08 0.67
N ARG A 112 3.94 10.21 0.14
CA ARG A 112 4.19 10.14 -1.31
C ARG A 112 3.83 8.77 -1.88
N PHE A 113 4.11 7.72 -1.14
CA PHE A 113 3.77 6.35 -1.51
C PHE A 113 2.25 6.13 -1.63
N ILE A 114 1.47 6.62 -0.68
CA ILE A 114 0.00 6.57 -0.76
C ILE A 114 -0.52 7.27 -2.02
N LEU A 115 0.02 8.44 -2.35
CA LEU A 115 -0.36 9.16 -3.58
C LEU A 115 -0.03 8.33 -4.83
N HIS A 116 1.16 7.72 -4.87
CA HIS A 116 1.55 6.82 -5.95
C HIS A 116 0.62 5.61 -6.06
N TYR A 117 0.18 5.04 -4.95
CA TYR A 117 -0.81 3.95 -4.92
C TYR A 117 -2.15 4.35 -5.53
N TYR A 118 -2.63 5.56 -5.24
CA TYR A 118 -3.84 6.07 -5.87
C TYR A 118 -3.69 6.20 -7.39
N LEU A 119 -2.57 6.75 -7.85
CA LEU A 119 -2.26 6.84 -9.28
C LEU A 119 -2.17 5.45 -9.93
N ALA A 120 -1.41 4.54 -9.31
CA ALA A 120 -1.26 3.17 -9.79
C ALA A 120 -2.61 2.43 -9.85
N ALA A 121 -3.49 2.61 -8.87
CA ALA A 121 -4.82 2.02 -8.87
C ALA A 121 -5.68 2.54 -10.03
N ILE A 122 -5.63 3.84 -10.33
CA ILE A 122 -6.33 4.42 -11.50
C ILE A 122 -5.78 3.83 -12.80
N PHE A 123 -4.46 3.73 -12.94
CA PHE A 123 -3.85 3.12 -14.13
C PHE A 123 -4.25 1.64 -14.29
N ILE A 124 -4.18 0.86 -13.21
CA ILE A 124 -4.59 -0.55 -13.21
C ILE A 124 -6.07 -0.69 -13.62
N LEU A 125 -6.92 0.21 -13.13
CA LEU A 125 -8.34 0.22 -13.49
C LEU A 125 -8.55 0.48 -14.99
N LEU A 126 -7.87 1.47 -15.55
CA LEU A 126 -7.95 1.75 -16.99
C LEU A 126 -7.47 0.55 -17.84
N ILE A 127 -6.36 -0.07 -17.44
CA ILE A 127 -5.83 -1.27 -18.11
C ILE A 127 -6.81 -2.43 -17.98
N SER A 128 -7.41 -2.63 -16.80
CA SER A 128 -8.36 -3.72 -16.56
C SER A 128 -9.64 -3.55 -17.37
N LEU A 129 -10.12 -2.31 -17.53
CA LEU A 129 -11.25 -1.98 -18.40
C LEU A 129 -10.91 -2.28 -19.87
N TYR A 130 -9.74 -1.84 -20.34
CA TYR A 130 -9.27 -2.11 -21.69
C TYR A 130 -9.08 -3.62 -21.95
N ALA A 131 -8.47 -4.33 -21.01
CA ALA A 131 -8.30 -5.77 -21.07
C ALA A 131 -9.64 -6.50 -21.10
N GLY A 132 -10.61 -6.08 -20.27
CA GLY A 132 -11.95 -6.64 -20.25
C GLY A 132 -12.68 -6.45 -21.57
N TYR A 133 -12.52 -5.28 -22.21
CA TYR A 133 -13.05 -5.03 -23.55
C TYR A 133 -12.42 -5.93 -24.61
N GLU A 134 -11.08 -5.99 -24.68
CA GLU A 134 -10.36 -6.79 -25.70
C GLU A 134 -10.61 -8.30 -25.53
N LEU A 135 -10.63 -8.78 -24.28
CA LEU A 135 -10.97 -10.17 -23.97
C LEU A 135 -12.43 -10.48 -24.27
N GLY A 136 -13.33 -9.54 -24.00
CA GLY A 136 -14.75 -9.65 -24.35
C GLY A 136 -14.94 -9.84 -25.84
N GLU A 137 -14.34 -8.99 -26.67
CA GLU A 137 -14.41 -9.13 -28.14
C GLU A 137 -13.81 -10.46 -28.62
N THR A 138 -12.65 -10.85 -28.09
CA THR A 138 -11.93 -12.05 -28.57
C THR A 138 -12.65 -13.35 -28.16
N MET A 139 -13.18 -13.43 -26.94
CA MET A 139 -13.85 -14.64 -26.44
C MET A 139 -15.33 -14.72 -26.84
N LEU A 140 -16.06 -13.60 -26.82
CA LEU A 140 -17.49 -13.59 -27.10
C LEU A 140 -17.80 -13.32 -28.58
N GLY A 141 -16.89 -12.69 -29.33
CA GLY A 141 -17.06 -12.39 -30.75
C GLY A 141 -17.22 -13.62 -31.65
N ASN A 142 -16.79 -14.80 -31.19
CA ASN A 142 -17.04 -16.06 -31.90
C ASN A 142 -18.45 -16.64 -31.66
N HIS A 143 -19.23 -16.12 -30.69
CA HIS A 143 -20.54 -16.66 -30.30
C HIS A 143 -21.68 -15.63 -30.22
N VAL A 144 -21.38 -14.34 -30.19
CA VAL A 144 -22.39 -13.28 -30.10
C VAL A 144 -22.33 -12.47 -31.39
N GLY A 145 -23.25 -12.79 -32.30
CA GLY A 145 -23.44 -12.04 -33.53
C GLY A 145 -23.65 -10.55 -33.22
N VAL A 146 -22.89 -9.71 -33.93
CA VAL A 146 -23.07 -8.26 -34.13
C VAL A 146 -23.65 -7.54 -32.91
N ILE A 147 -22.78 -6.92 -32.11
CA ILE A 147 -23.16 -5.90 -31.12
C ILE A 147 -24.03 -4.87 -31.85
N ASP A 148 -25.34 -4.96 -31.64
CA ASP A 148 -26.32 -4.07 -32.26
C ASP A 148 -26.07 -2.66 -31.69
N GLN A 149 -25.90 -1.67 -32.58
CA GLN A 149 -25.50 -0.29 -32.21
C GLN A 149 -26.46 0.37 -31.19
N LYS A 150 -27.67 -0.18 -31.02
CA LYS A 150 -28.64 0.23 -30.00
C LYS A 150 -28.20 -0.05 -28.55
N SER A 151 -27.25 -0.96 -28.30
CA SER A 151 -26.77 -1.34 -26.96
C SER A 151 -25.73 -0.38 -26.35
N PHE A 152 -25.12 0.48 -27.17
CA PHE A 152 -23.95 1.26 -26.75
C PHE A 152 -24.18 2.15 -25.51
N ASN A 153 -25.39 2.71 -25.38
CA ASN A 153 -25.76 3.53 -24.22
C ASN A 153 -25.95 2.71 -22.95
N GLU A 154 -26.45 1.48 -23.05
CA GLU A 154 -26.61 0.58 -21.91
C GLU A 154 -25.25 0.09 -21.43
N ASP A 155 -24.35 -0.25 -22.36
CA ASP A 155 -22.98 -0.69 -22.03
C ASP A 155 -22.18 0.40 -21.30
N ILE A 156 -22.24 1.66 -21.76
CA ILE A 156 -21.58 2.80 -21.09
C ILE A 156 -22.04 2.95 -19.64
N TYR A 157 -23.33 2.74 -19.38
CA TYR A 157 -23.86 2.83 -18.02
C TYR A 157 -23.24 1.75 -17.12
N TYR A 158 -23.20 0.49 -17.56
CA TYR A 158 -22.58 -0.60 -16.80
C TYR A 158 -21.09 -0.36 -16.56
N TRP A 159 -20.32 0.04 -17.58
CA TRP A 159 -18.90 0.35 -17.44
C TRP A 159 -18.65 1.49 -16.44
N SER A 160 -19.50 2.52 -16.45
CA SER A 160 -19.41 3.65 -15.52
C SER A 160 -19.66 3.21 -14.07
N VAL A 161 -20.68 2.38 -13.84
CA VAL A 161 -20.99 1.84 -12.51
C VAL A 161 -19.85 0.96 -11.99
N VAL A 162 -19.33 0.06 -12.83
CA VAL A 162 -18.19 -0.80 -12.47
C VAL A 162 -16.94 0.03 -12.15
N ALA A 163 -16.66 1.06 -12.94
CA ALA A 163 -15.53 1.96 -12.69
C ALA A 163 -15.67 2.70 -11.36
N ILE A 164 -16.86 3.28 -11.06
CA ILE A 164 -17.12 3.98 -9.81
C ILE A 164 -16.95 3.06 -8.60
N ILE A 165 -17.52 1.85 -8.65
CA ILE A 165 -17.41 0.86 -7.57
C ILE A 165 -15.94 0.46 -7.37
N SER A 166 -15.21 0.22 -8.46
CA SER A 166 -13.80 -0.18 -8.41
C SER A 166 -12.91 0.93 -7.83
N ILE A 167 -13.15 2.20 -8.20
CA ILE A 167 -12.45 3.36 -7.61
C ILE A 167 -12.75 3.46 -6.11
N ALA A 168 -14.02 3.33 -5.71
CA ALA A 168 -14.43 3.40 -4.32
C ALA A 168 -13.77 2.29 -3.47
N LEU A 169 -13.73 1.06 -3.99
CA LEU A 169 -13.07 -0.07 -3.35
C LEU A 169 -11.55 0.14 -3.26
N ALA A 170 -10.90 0.56 -4.35
CA ALA A 170 -9.46 0.85 -4.34
C ALA A 170 -9.13 1.92 -3.29
N TYR A 171 -9.93 2.99 -3.23
CA TYR A 171 -9.76 4.05 -2.24
C TYR A 171 -9.92 3.53 -0.81
N PHE A 172 -10.94 2.71 -0.57
CA PHE A 172 -11.19 2.08 0.72
C PHE A 172 -10.04 1.17 1.15
N PHE A 173 -9.52 0.32 0.27
CA PHE A 173 -8.39 -0.57 0.57
C PHE A 173 -7.10 0.21 0.87
N ILE A 174 -6.77 1.21 0.06
CA ILE A 174 -5.59 2.07 0.28
C ILE A 174 -5.71 2.77 1.65
N TYR A 175 -6.89 3.31 1.96
CA TYR A 175 -7.14 3.96 3.25
C TYR A 175 -7.02 2.98 4.43
N LEU A 176 -7.53 1.76 4.30
CA LEU A 176 -7.51 0.75 5.36
C LEU A 176 -6.08 0.25 5.63
N LEU A 177 -5.34 -0.07 4.57
CA LEU A 177 -3.98 -0.62 4.68
C LEU A 177 -2.96 0.42 5.13
N TYR A 178 -3.03 1.64 4.59
CA TYR A 178 -2.01 2.67 4.78
C TYR A 178 -2.46 3.84 5.65
N GLY A 179 -3.71 4.28 5.51
CA GLY A 179 -4.25 5.44 6.23
C GLY A 179 -4.28 5.27 7.76
N ARG A 180 -4.52 4.05 8.27
CA ARG A 180 -4.43 3.76 9.71
C ARG A 180 -2.99 3.85 10.24
N LYS A 181 -2.03 3.32 9.49
CA LYS A 181 -0.60 3.33 9.86
C LYS A 181 -0.03 4.74 9.82
N LEU A 182 -0.37 5.52 8.79
CA LEU A 182 0.07 6.90 8.63
C LEU A 182 -0.46 7.82 9.75
N ARG A 183 -1.73 7.67 10.14
CA ARG A 183 -2.30 8.44 11.28
C ARG A 183 -1.60 8.14 12.60
N ARG A 184 -1.25 6.88 12.85
CA ARG A 184 -0.47 6.49 14.03
C ARG A 184 0.93 7.10 14.02
N LEU A 185 1.61 7.07 12.87
CA LEU A 185 2.93 7.68 12.71
C LEU A 185 2.88 9.19 12.96
N LYS A 186 1.88 9.89 12.40
CA LYS A 186 1.65 11.32 12.64
C LYS A 186 1.44 11.65 14.12
N LYS A 187 0.70 10.80 14.84
CA LYS A 187 0.45 10.99 16.28
C LYS A 187 1.75 10.87 17.08
N ILE A 188 2.57 9.86 16.80
CA ILE A 188 3.88 9.67 17.47
C ILE A 188 4.82 10.85 17.19
N ILE A 189 4.88 11.33 15.94
CA ILE A 189 5.70 12.50 15.59
C ILE A 189 5.25 13.73 16.39
N LYS A 190 3.94 13.96 16.51
CA LYS A 190 3.39 15.09 17.27
C LYS A 190 3.67 14.97 18.78
N GLU A 191 3.68 13.75 19.33
CA GLU A 191 4.04 13.49 20.73
C GLU A 191 5.53 13.75 21.01
N LEU A 192 6.40 13.60 20.01
CA LEU A 192 7.85 13.88 20.12
C LEU A 192 8.20 15.37 19.95
N GLU A 193 7.30 16.19 19.38
CA GLU A 193 7.47 17.64 19.23
C GLU A 193 7.02 18.45 20.45
N SER A 194 6.28 17.82 21.38
CA SER A 194 5.70 18.43 22.57
C SER A 194 6.51 18.13 23.82
#